data_AF-A0A6N7ZCL6-F1
#
_entry.id   AF-A0A6N7ZCL6-F1
#
_cell.length_a   1.000
_cell.length_b   1.000
_cell.length_c   1.000
_cell.angle_alpha   90.00
_cell.angle_beta   90.00
_cell.angle_gamma   90.00
#
_symmetry.space_group_name_H-M   'P 1'
#
loop_
_entity.id
_entity.type
_entity.pdbx_description
1 polymer ?
#
loop_
_entity_poly.entity_id
_entity_poly.type
_entity_poly.pdbx_seq_one_letter_code
_entity_poly.pdbx_strand_id
1 'polypeptide(L)'
;MLSRRAFLGLSAAALTAPAWPGFVTAAATPATFTLSLVNNSGSGTVYAYVTGTTPDNRLVLLAADGSPYYPSSPSGTLTPLPVDCAIPVGSGRQVSVPRMAGARIYLVTDSKLDFFLNPGPALVHPSFLNTSDPNFGRQWSFAEFTFNDTQLFANISYVDFVALPLGIALSTTSSGSKSVPGLPSGSAAAVASELSAQGSNWGQLAQTSNGRVLRVLSAHHKADQFAGYLDGYLDQVWQKYSGQQLRIDSQNPGLGVFTGTVSGGSLTFDNGESFTKPTTADVWSCDSGPFAITAGASLARKAIIPRLAAALNRTTLLANANQPDGEDPAQFYRNAQTNHYARIVHSRLPDNRGYAFPYDDVTPGPDFSGSVFAGDPEVLTVTVNAF
;
A
#
# COMPACT_ATOMS: atom_id res chain seq x y z
N MET A 1 -4.09 -5.69 22.12
CA MET A 1 -3.06 -4.86 21.45
C MET A 1 -2.73 -5.55 20.14
N LEU A 2 -3.16 -4.99 19.00
CA LEU A 2 -2.71 -5.47 17.70
C LEU A 2 -1.21 -5.17 17.61
N SER A 3 -0.36 -6.19 17.72
CA SER A 3 1.08 -6.00 17.64
C SER A 3 1.47 -5.55 16.24
N ARG A 4 2.62 -4.87 16.09
CA ARG A 4 3.25 -4.53 14.79
C ARG A 4 3.27 -5.70 13.78
N ARG A 5 3.20 -6.95 14.24
CA ARG A 5 3.13 -8.15 13.38
C ARG A 5 1.78 -8.41 12.73
N ALA A 6 0.67 -7.86 13.24
CA ALA A 6 -0.64 -7.93 12.59
C ALA A 6 -0.74 -6.94 11.41
N PHE A 7 0.03 -5.84 11.46
CA PHE A 7 0.01 -4.78 10.45
C PHE A 7 0.85 -5.13 9.20
N LEU A 8 1.96 -5.87 9.36
CA LEU A 8 2.75 -6.35 8.22
C LEU A 8 2.05 -7.46 7.39
N GLY A 9 0.98 -8.06 7.92
CA GLY A 9 0.17 -9.08 7.25
C GLY A 9 -1.18 -8.60 6.73
N LEU A 10 -1.65 -7.43 7.18
CA LEU A 10 -2.83 -6.75 6.65
C LEU A 10 -2.32 -5.64 5.73
N SER A 11 -2.36 -5.85 4.42
CA SER A 11 -2.24 -4.76 3.45
C SER A 11 -3.13 -3.61 3.92
N ALA A 12 -2.62 -2.37 3.93
CA ALA A 12 -3.47 -1.20 4.21
C ALA A 12 -4.75 -1.22 3.33
N ALA A 13 -4.63 -1.74 2.10
CA ALA A 13 -5.73 -1.99 1.17
C ALA A 13 -6.83 -2.95 1.68
N ALA A 14 -6.51 -3.93 2.54
CA ALA A 14 -7.51 -4.85 3.11
C ALA A 14 -8.37 -4.19 4.20
N LEU A 15 -7.87 -3.13 4.84
CA LEU A 15 -8.62 -2.31 5.81
C LEU A 15 -9.40 -1.16 5.14
N THR A 16 -9.10 -0.84 3.87
CA THR A 16 -9.71 0.30 3.15
C THR A 16 -10.67 -0.08 2.06
N ALA A 17 -10.98 -1.37 1.83
CA ALA A 17 -11.98 -1.80 0.85
C ALA A 17 -13.24 -0.92 0.99
N PRO A 18 -13.42 0.05 0.08
CA PRO A 18 -14.36 1.11 0.35
C PRO A 18 -15.75 0.55 0.10
N ALA A 19 -16.68 0.83 1.01
CA ALA A 19 -18.10 0.52 0.80
C ALA A 19 -18.63 1.45 -0.30
N TRP A 20 -18.34 1.13 -1.56
CA TRP A 20 -18.83 1.87 -2.72
C TRP A 20 -20.30 1.49 -2.96
N PRO A 21 -21.22 2.46 -3.02
CA PRO A 21 -22.58 2.21 -3.43
C PRO A 21 -22.61 2.14 -4.96
N GLY A 22 -22.87 0.95 -5.50
CA GLY A 22 -23.07 0.78 -6.94
C GLY A 22 -22.64 -0.58 -7.49
N PHE A 23 -23.12 -1.68 -6.89
CA PHE A 23 -23.02 -2.97 -7.55
C PHE A 23 -24.31 -3.19 -8.34
N VAL A 24 -24.19 -3.14 -9.67
CA VAL A 24 -24.97 -4.04 -10.53
C VAL A 24 -24.82 -5.43 -9.92
N THR A 25 -25.90 -6.20 -9.80
CA THR A 25 -25.85 -7.59 -9.32
C THR A 25 -24.91 -8.38 -10.22
N ALA A 26 -23.63 -8.42 -9.85
CA ALA A 26 -22.61 -9.17 -10.55
C ALA A 26 -22.90 -10.66 -10.30
N ALA A 27 -22.77 -11.46 -11.35
CA ALA A 27 -22.62 -12.90 -11.17
C ALA A 27 -21.44 -13.15 -10.22
N ALA A 28 -21.51 -14.21 -9.42
CA ALA A 28 -20.37 -14.59 -8.58
C ALA A 28 -19.11 -14.70 -9.45
N THR A 29 -17.97 -14.22 -8.93
CA THR A 29 -16.68 -14.36 -9.61
C THR A 29 -16.40 -15.83 -9.97
N PRO A 30 -15.54 -16.13 -10.94
CA PRO A 30 -15.10 -17.50 -11.19
C PRO A 30 -14.40 -18.11 -9.95
N ALA A 31 -14.22 -19.44 -9.94
CA ALA A 31 -13.48 -20.11 -8.86
C ALA A 31 -11.98 -19.76 -8.85
N THR A 32 -11.45 -19.42 -10.03
CA THR A 32 -10.06 -19.04 -10.27
C THR A 32 -9.99 -17.93 -11.29
N PHE A 33 -8.96 -17.09 -11.24
CA PHE A 33 -8.55 -16.22 -12.37
C PHE A 33 -7.20 -16.69 -12.92
N THR A 34 -6.83 -16.22 -14.12
CA THR A 34 -5.51 -16.46 -14.71
C THR A 34 -4.55 -15.35 -14.29
N LEU A 35 -3.46 -15.68 -13.59
CA LEU A 35 -2.34 -14.78 -13.38
C LEU A 35 -1.34 -14.93 -14.52
N SER A 36 -1.09 -13.86 -15.27
CA SER A 36 -0.10 -13.79 -16.33
C SER A 36 1.12 -12.99 -15.86
N LEU A 37 2.25 -13.66 -15.68
CA LEU A 37 3.52 -13.06 -15.28
C LEU A 37 4.32 -12.70 -16.53
N VAL A 38 4.77 -11.45 -16.63
CA VAL A 38 5.54 -10.94 -17.78
C VAL A 38 6.90 -10.44 -17.32
N ASN A 39 7.96 -10.89 -17.98
CA ASN A 39 9.33 -10.50 -17.65
C ASN A 39 9.88 -9.46 -18.64
N ASN A 40 9.86 -8.20 -18.24
CA ASN A 40 10.54 -7.07 -18.90
C ASN A 40 11.74 -6.56 -18.07
N SER A 41 12.25 -7.38 -17.15
CA SER A 41 13.30 -6.96 -16.22
C SER A 41 14.67 -6.77 -16.88
N GLY A 42 14.86 -7.34 -18.07
CA GLY A 42 16.19 -7.48 -18.68
C GLY A 42 17.09 -8.50 -17.97
N SER A 43 16.68 -9.03 -16.81
CA SER A 43 17.33 -10.19 -16.18
C SER A 43 16.91 -11.47 -16.89
N GLY A 44 17.89 -12.36 -17.10
CA GLY A 44 17.66 -13.70 -17.64
C GLY A 44 16.97 -14.65 -16.65
N THR A 45 16.71 -14.23 -15.41
CA THR A 45 16.07 -15.08 -14.39
C THR A 45 15.15 -14.27 -13.49
N VAL A 46 13.86 -14.60 -13.51
CA VAL A 46 12.84 -14.05 -12.61
C VAL A 46 12.06 -15.19 -11.99
N TYR A 47 11.83 -15.10 -10.68
CA TYR A 47 10.94 -15.99 -9.94
C TYR A 47 9.76 -15.22 -9.34
N ALA A 48 8.60 -15.84 -9.35
CA ALA A 48 7.41 -15.35 -8.66
C ALA A 48 6.99 -16.27 -7.52
N TYR A 49 6.33 -15.71 -6.50
CA TYR A 49 5.71 -16.45 -5.41
C TYR A 49 4.32 -15.86 -5.15
N VAL A 50 3.30 -16.71 -5.15
CA VAL A 50 1.92 -16.30 -4.88
C VAL A 50 1.51 -16.91 -3.55
N THR A 51 1.07 -16.08 -2.61
CA THR A 51 0.65 -16.53 -1.28
C THR A 51 -0.52 -15.69 -0.78
N GLY A 52 -1.37 -16.27 0.06
CA GLY A 52 -2.47 -15.57 0.72
C GLY A 52 -3.18 -16.47 1.73
N THR A 53 -4.38 -16.05 2.12
CA THR A 53 -5.27 -16.82 3.01
C THR A 53 -6.54 -17.20 2.27
N THR A 54 -6.90 -18.48 2.26
CA THR A 54 -8.14 -18.96 1.64
C THR A 54 -9.39 -18.53 2.43
N PRO A 55 -10.59 -18.58 1.83
CA PRO A 55 -11.84 -18.23 2.52
C PRO A 55 -12.13 -19.03 3.80
N ASP A 56 -11.58 -20.24 3.94
CA ASP A 56 -11.63 -21.07 5.14
C ASP A 56 -10.47 -20.80 6.12
N ASN A 57 -9.82 -19.64 6.03
CA ASN A 57 -8.75 -19.16 6.90
C ASN A 57 -7.49 -20.03 6.92
N ARG A 58 -7.10 -20.63 5.79
CA ARG A 58 -5.85 -21.40 5.68
C ARG A 58 -4.79 -20.62 4.89
N LEU A 59 -3.55 -20.65 5.39
CA LEU A 59 -2.40 -20.20 4.62
C LEU A 59 -2.27 -21.05 3.34
N VAL A 60 -2.12 -20.39 2.20
CA VAL A 60 -1.88 -21.02 0.91
C VAL A 60 -0.70 -20.34 0.19
N LEU A 61 0.08 -21.14 -0.52
CA LEU A 61 1.04 -20.70 -1.52
C LEU A 61 0.74 -21.44 -2.83
N LEU A 62 1.16 -20.92 -3.98
CA LEU A 62 1.20 -21.71 -5.20
C LEU A 62 2.57 -22.40 -5.32
N ALA A 63 2.57 -23.70 -5.60
CA ALA A 63 3.78 -24.44 -5.96
C ALA A 63 4.28 -24.01 -7.35
N ALA A 64 5.50 -24.44 -7.72
CA ALA A 64 6.13 -24.06 -8.99
C ALA A 64 5.28 -24.40 -10.24
N ASP A 65 4.45 -25.43 -10.18
CA ASP A 65 3.53 -25.85 -11.25
C ASP A 65 2.21 -25.05 -11.28
N GLY A 66 1.95 -24.21 -10.27
CA GLY A 66 0.72 -23.44 -10.09
C GLY A 66 -0.33 -24.13 -9.21
N SER A 67 -0.06 -25.33 -8.68
CA SER A 67 -0.99 -26.01 -7.78
C SER A 67 -1.02 -25.36 -6.38
N PRO A 68 -2.18 -25.31 -5.69
CA PRO A 68 -2.25 -24.82 -4.32
C PRO A 68 -1.49 -25.73 -3.35
N TYR A 69 -0.59 -25.14 -2.56
CA TYR A 69 0.16 -25.77 -1.49
C TYR A 69 -0.26 -25.20 -0.13
N TYR A 70 -0.60 -26.09 0.80
CA TYR A 70 -1.01 -25.76 2.16
C TYR A 70 0.04 -26.30 3.14
N PRO A 71 0.94 -25.46 3.66
CA PRO A 71 1.96 -25.92 4.59
C PRO A 71 1.35 -26.42 5.91
N SER A 72 1.96 -27.44 6.52
CA SER A 72 1.66 -27.85 7.89
C SER A 72 2.29 -26.87 8.89
N SER A 73 1.72 -26.77 10.09
CA SER A 73 2.35 -26.01 11.19
C SER A 73 3.72 -26.63 11.53
N PRO A 74 4.82 -25.87 11.47
CA PRO A 74 6.10 -26.34 11.98
C PRO A 74 6.10 -26.37 13.51
N SER A 75 7.05 -27.09 14.10
CA SER A 75 7.28 -27.09 15.56
C SER A 75 8.06 -25.86 16.03
N GLY A 76 8.92 -25.29 15.19
CA GLY A 76 9.77 -24.14 15.49
C GLY A 76 9.45 -22.91 14.66
N THR A 77 9.86 -21.74 15.17
CA THR A 77 9.84 -20.48 14.41
C THR A 77 10.95 -20.45 13.37
N LEU A 78 10.77 -19.65 12.31
CA LEU A 78 11.75 -19.49 11.23
C LEU A 78 12.16 -20.84 10.60
N THR A 79 11.23 -21.80 10.54
CA THR A 79 11.43 -23.08 9.88
C THR A 79 11.40 -22.87 8.36
N PRO A 80 12.40 -23.30 7.58
CA PRO A 80 12.36 -23.15 6.12
C PRO A 80 11.09 -23.74 5.50
N LEU A 81 10.54 -23.06 4.48
CA LEU A 81 9.41 -23.58 3.72
C LEU A 81 9.81 -24.92 3.06
N PRO A 82 9.12 -26.04 3.35
CA PRO A 82 9.60 -27.36 2.94
C PRO A 82 9.34 -27.68 1.47
N VAL A 83 8.48 -26.91 0.80
CA VAL A 83 8.21 -27.01 -0.64
C VAL A 83 8.71 -25.76 -1.33
N ASP A 84 9.44 -25.94 -2.43
CA ASP A 84 9.88 -24.84 -3.27
C ASP A 84 8.69 -24.28 -4.08
N CYS A 85 8.18 -23.13 -3.64
CA CYS A 85 7.08 -22.41 -4.27
C CYS A 85 7.54 -21.37 -5.30
N ALA A 86 8.81 -21.42 -5.74
CA ALA A 86 9.30 -20.52 -6.79
C ALA A 86 8.69 -20.89 -8.15
N ILE A 87 7.88 -19.99 -8.72
CA ILE A 87 7.37 -20.12 -10.09
C ILE A 87 8.38 -19.44 -11.03
N PRO A 88 9.09 -20.17 -11.90
CA PRO A 88 9.99 -19.57 -12.87
C PRO A 88 9.19 -18.80 -13.93
N VAL A 89 9.49 -17.52 -14.12
CA VAL A 89 8.73 -16.68 -15.06
C VAL A 89 9.21 -16.86 -16.50
N GLY A 90 10.51 -17.06 -16.73
CA GLY A 90 11.08 -17.16 -18.08
C GLY A 90 10.80 -15.89 -18.90
N SER A 91 10.34 -16.05 -20.15
CA SER A 91 9.81 -14.95 -20.98
C SER A 91 8.37 -14.58 -20.66
N GLY A 92 7.67 -15.40 -19.87
CA GLY A 92 6.30 -15.22 -19.45
C GLY A 92 5.71 -16.54 -18.94
N ARG A 93 4.82 -16.47 -17.94
CA ARG A 93 4.23 -17.64 -17.30
C ARG A 93 2.79 -17.37 -16.88
N GLN A 94 1.89 -18.30 -17.15
CA GLN A 94 0.52 -18.25 -16.65
C GLN A 94 0.29 -19.31 -15.58
N VAL A 95 -0.44 -18.95 -14.52
CA VAL A 95 -0.91 -19.86 -13.47
C VAL A 95 -2.35 -19.55 -13.11
N SER A 96 -3.12 -20.58 -12.75
CA SER A 96 -4.48 -20.43 -12.25
C SER A 96 -4.43 -20.11 -10.75
N VAL A 97 -5.12 -19.05 -10.31
CA VAL A 97 -5.07 -18.57 -8.93
C VAL A 97 -6.47 -18.72 -8.30
N PRO A 98 -6.60 -19.49 -7.20
CA PRO A 98 -7.86 -19.62 -6.49
C PRO A 98 -8.16 -18.38 -5.64
N ARG A 99 -9.37 -18.32 -5.09
CA ARG A 99 -9.77 -17.30 -4.11
C ARG A 99 -8.84 -17.28 -2.90
N MET A 100 -8.32 -16.11 -2.59
CA MET A 100 -7.50 -15.84 -1.42
C MET A 100 -7.51 -14.33 -1.10
N ALA A 101 -7.38 -14.00 0.18
CA ALA A 101 -7.33 -12.64 0.70
C ALA A 101 -5.98 -12.36 1.37
N GLY A 102 -5.66 -11.07 1.51
CA GLY A 102 -4.36 -10.63 2.03
C GLY A 102 -3.20 -11.19 1.20
N ALA A 103 -3.40 -11.34 -0.11
CA ALA A 103 -2.51 -12.10 -0.96
C ALA A 103 -1.42 -11.20 -1.56
N ARG A 104 -0.25 -11.79 -1.78
CA ARG A 104 0.91 -11.14 -2.38
C ARG A 104 1.45 -11.97 -3.52
N ILE A 105 1.87 -11.27 -4.57
CA ILE A 105 2.63 -11.77 -5.71
C ILE A 105 4.02 -11.17 -5.59
N TYR A 106 4.95 -11.90 -4.99
CA TYR A 106 6.35 -11.49 -4.92
C TYR A 106 7.05 -11.76 -6.25
N LEU A 107 7.88 -10.83 -6.71
CA LEU A 107 8.77 -11.02 -7.86
C LEU A 107 10.20 -10.68 -7.44
N VAL A 108 11.14 -11.49 -7.89
CA VAL A 108 12.58 -11.34 -7.60
C VAL A 108 13.40 -11.64 -8.87
N THR A 109 14.47 -10.88 -9.08
CA THR A 109 15.43 -11.11 -10.17
C THR A 109 16.68 -11.85 -9.68
N ASP A 110 17.33 -12.56 -10.60
CA ASP A 110 18.66 -13.20 -10.48
C ASP A 110 18.76 -14.38 -9.48
N SER A 111 17.93 -14.43 -8.44
CA SER A 111 17.92 -15.47 -7.41
C SER A 111 16.51 -15.69 -6.84
N LYS A 112 16.30 -16.82 -6.16
CA LYS A 112 15.02 -17.13 -5.48
C LYS A 112 14.81 -16.25 -4.24
N LEU A 113 13.67 -16.35 -3.56
CA LEU A 113 13.43 -15.81 -2.22
C LEU A 113 13.39 -16.96 -1.22
N ASP A 114 13.90 -16.73 -0.01
CA ASP A 114 13.86 -17.68 1.09
C ASP A 114 12.64 -17.36 1.96
N PHE A 115 11.68 -18.29 2.01
CA PHE A 115 10.50 -18.19 2.86
C PHE A 115 10.64 -19.11 4.07
N PHE A 116 10.08 -18.67 5.19
CA PHE A 116 10.06 -19.44 6.44
C PHE A 116 8.64 -19.52 7.00
N LEU A 117 8.43 -20.43 7.94
CA LEU A 117 7.19 -20.66 8.64
C LEU A 117 7.41 -20.54 10.15
N ASN A 118 6.42 -19.95 10.83
CA ASN A 118 6.24 -20.03 12.28
C ASN A 118 5.08 -20.98 12.61
N PRO A 119 4.99 -21.49 13.86
CA PRO A 119 3.84 -22.28 14.30
C PRO A 119 2.52 -21.52 14.10
N GLY A 120 1.49 -22.24 13.66
CA GLY A 120 0.22 -21.66 13.23
C GLY A 120 -0.50 -22.54 12.22
N PRO A 121 0.06 -22.81 11.03
CA PRO A 121 1.25 -22.23 10.38
C PRO A 121 1.09 -20.74 10.03
N ALA A 122 2.17 -19.98 10.08
CA ALA A 122 2.21 -18.58 9.63
C ALA A 122 3.42 -18.33 8.74
N LEU A 123 3.20 -17.74 7.56
CA LEU A 123 4.28 -17.40 6.64
C LEU A 123 5.09 -16.23 7.18
N VAL A 124 6.42 -16.38 7.18
CA VAL A 124 7.36 -15.31 7.44
C VAL A 124 7.72 -14.69 6.10
N HIS A 125 7.17 -13.51 5.85
CA HIS A 125 7.45 -12.74 4.64
C HIS A 125 8.88 -12.15 4.67
N PRO A 126 9.50 -11.91 3.49
CA PRO A 126 10.79 -11.24 3.39
C PRO A 126 10.82 -9.91 4.14
N SER A 127 11.84 -9.69 4.96
CA SER A 127 12.01 -8.42 5.68
C SER A 127 12.94 -7.49 4.92
N PHE A 128 12.42 -6.30 4.57
CA PHE A 128 13.22 -5.19 4.03
C PHE A 128 13.80 -4.28 5.12
N LEU A 129 13.44 -4.49 6.39
CA LEU A 129 13.92 -3.69 7.53
C LEU A 129 15.03 -4.41 8.31
N ASN A 130 15.00 -5.74 8.33
CA ASN A 130 16.02 -6.54 9.02
C ASN A 130 17.20 -6.79 8.07
N THR A 131 18.34 -6.15 8.33
CA THR A 131 19.56 -6.31 7.53
C THR A 131 20.15 -7.72 7.57
N SER A 132 19.75 -8.55 8.55
CA SER A 132 20.13 -9.96 8.66
C SER A 132 19.16 -10.91 7.96
N ASP A 133 18.08 -10.40 7.35
CA ASP A 133 17.17 -11.23 6.56
C ASP A 133 17.91 -11.76 5.31
N PRO A 134 17.79 -13.06 4.97
CA PRO A 134 18.48 -13.63 3.82
C PRO A 134 18.04 -13.04 2.47
N ASN A 135 16.87 -12.37 2.44
CA ASN A 135 16.34 -11.68 1.28
C ASN A 135 16.69 -10.18 1.26
N PHE A 136 17.35 -9.64 2.30
CA PHE A 136 17.59 -8.20 2.42
C PHE A 136 18.38 -7.63 1.24
N GLY A 137 19.39 -8.36 0.76
CA GLY A 137 20.23 -7.96 -0.38
C GLY A 137 19.64 -8.27 -1.76
N ARG A 138 18.49 -8.96 -1.84
CA ARG A 138 17.88 -9.38 -3.10
C ARG A 138 17.02 -8.25 -3.69
N GLN A 139 16.94 -8.20 -5.01
CA GLN A 139 16.11 -7.27 -5.76
C GLN A 139 14.71 -7.86 -5.92
N TRP A 140 13.78 -7.44 -5.07
CA TRP A 140 12.41 -7.94 -5.10
C TRP A 140 11.41 -6.82 -4.81
N SER A 141 10.17 -7.05 -5.25
CA SER A 141 9.00 -6.25 -4.93
C SER A 141 7.78 -7.16 -4.90
N PHE A 142 6.60 -6.62 -4.62
CA PHE A 142 5.35 -7.37 -4.64
C PHE A 142 4.18 -6.51 -5.12
N ALA A 143 3.23 -7.19 -5.77
CA ALA A 143 1.86 -6.70 -5.94
C ALA A 143 0.95 -7.39 -4.92
N GLU A 144 -0.16 -6.76 -4.59
CA GLU A 144 -1.14 -7.29 -3.64
C GLU A 144 -2.46 -7.57 -4.36
N PHE A 145 -3.21 -8.56 -3.86
CA PHE A 145 -4.57 -8.76 -4.31
C PHE A 145 -5.47 -9.39 -3.24
N THR A 146 -6.77 -9.23 -3.43
CA THR A 146 -7.81 -10.02 -2.78
C THR A 146 -8.76 -10.51 -3.85
N PHE A 147 -8.99 -11.83 -3.87
CA PHE A 147 -9.93 -12.49 -4.76
C PHE A 147 -10.96 -13.26 -3.94
N ASN A 148 -12.21 -12.82 -4.01
CA ASN A 148 -13.33 -13.41 -3.29
C ASN A 148 -14.50 -13.69 -4.26
N ASP A 149 -15.68 -13.98 -3.73
CA ASP A 149 -16.90 -14.27 -4.49
C ASP A 149 -17.52 -13.05 -5.20
N THR A 150 -17.09 -11.85 -4.83
CA THR A 150 -17.63 -10.58 -5.31
C THR A 150 -16.72 -9.91 -6.33
N GLN A 151 -15.40 -9.93 -6.12
CA GLN A 151 -14.43 -9.29 -7.02
C GLN A 151 -13.01 -9.85 -6.88
N LEU A 152 -12.18 -9.53 -7.88
CA LEU A 152 -10.74 -9.39 -7.75
C LEU A 152 -10.41 -7.91 -7.58
N PHE A 153 -9.63 -7.57 -6.55
CA PHE A 153 -8.99 -6.27 -6.37
C PHE A 153 -7.48 -6.50 -6.32
N ALA A 154 -6.70 -5.72 -7.06
CA ALA A 154 -5.24 -5.78 -7.06
C ALA A 154 -4.60 -4.40 -7.12
N ASN A 155 -3.43 -4.24 -6.50
CA ASN A 155 -2.70 -2.98 -6.43
C ASN A 155 -1.18 -3.21 -6.41
N ILE A 156 -0.45 -2.17 -6.84
CA ILE A 156 0.98 -2.02 -6.52
C ILE A 156 1.06 -1.06 -5.34
N SER A 157 1.91 -1.36 -4.36
CA SER A 157 2.06 -0.53 -3.16
C SER A 157 3.48 -0.03 -3.01
N TYR A 158 3.62 1.29 -2.88
CA TYR A 158 4.84 1.98 -2.45
C TYR A 158 4.72 2.48 -1.01
N VAL A 159 3.71 2.02 -0.26
CA VAL A 159 3.52 2.36 1.15
C VAL A 159 4.75 1.99 1.96
N ASP A 160 5.38 0.85 1.65
CA ASP A 160 6.58 0.41 2.34
C ASP A 160 7.87 0.90 1.67
N PHE A 161 8.01 0.67 0.37
CA PHE A 161 9.21 1.04 -0.37
C PHE A 161 8.98 1.09 -1.88
N VAL A 162 9.86 1.80 -2.58
CA VAL A 162 10.13 1.65 -4.01
C VAL A 162 11.29 0.69 -4.21
N ALA A 163 11.11 -0.37 -5.00
CA ALA A 163 12.17 -1.29 -5.38
C ALA A 163 11.97 -1.74 -6.84
N LEU A 164 11.99 -3.05 -7.10
CA LEU A 164 11.77 -3.64 -8.41
C LEU A 164 10.46 -3.12 -9.03
N PRO A 165 10.51 -2.39 -10.17
CA PRO A 165 9.32 -1.75 -10.71
C PRO A 165 8.35 -2.78 -11.29
N LEU A 166 7.08 -2.66 -10.91
CA LEU A 166 6.00 -3.55 -11.33
C LEU A 166 4.93 -2.77 -12.08
N GLY A 167 4.24 -3.43 -13.01
CA GLY A 167 3.00 -2.97 -13.63
C GLY A 167 1.91 -4.02 -13.50
N ILE A 168 0.64 -3.61 -13.43
CA ILE A 168 -0.51 -4.53 -13.39
C ILE A 168 -1.54 -4.18 -14.45
N ALA A 169 -2.19 -5.19 -15.02
CA ALA A 169 -3.34 -5.01 -15.90
C ALA A 169 -4.38 -6.10 -15.65
N LEU A 170 -5.65 -5.74 -15.60
CA LEU A 170 -6.76 -6.65 -15.42
C LEU A 170 -7.63 -6.64 -16.68
N SER A 171 -7.71 -7.78 -17.37
CA SER A 171 -8.75 -8.05 -18.36
C SER A 171 -9.91 -8.80 -17.74
N THR A 172 -11.10 -8.55 -18.27
CA THR A 172 -12.35 -9.10 -17.76
C THR A 172 -13.12 -9.72 -18.90
N THR A 173 -14.06 -10.62 -18.57
CA THR A 173 -14.86 -11.29 -19.60
C THR A 173 -15.82 -10.35 -20.33
N SER A 174 -16.24 -9.25 -19.71
CA SER A 174 -17.24 -8.33 -20.27
C SER A 174 -17.04 -6.85 -19.91
N SER A 175 -16.41 -6.54 -18.78
CA SER A 175 -16.23 -5.16 -18.27
C SER A 175 -15.05 -4.38 -18.87
N GLY A 176 -14.38 -4.92 -19.89
CA GLY A 176 -13.21 -4.32 -20.53
C GLY A 176 -11.88 -4.60 -19.81
N SER A 177 -10.94 -3.67 -19.87
CA SER A 177 -9.62 -3.81 -19.23
C SER A 177 -9.20 -2.54 -18.51
N LYS A 178 -8.50 -2.69 -17.40
CA LYS A 178 -7.88 -1.61 -16.63
C LYS A 178 -6.40 -1.92 -16.44
N SER A 179 -5.55 -0.90 -16.41
CA SER A 179 -4.13 -1.08 -16.14
C SER A 179 -3.61 -0.01 -15.20
N VAL A 180 -2.52 -0.33 -14.51
CA VAL A 180 -1.70 0.58 -13.72
C VAL A 180 -0.27 0.28 -14.15
N PRO A 181 0.38 1.18 -14.90
CA PRO A 181 1.72 0.93 -15.44
C PRO A 181 2.77 0.80 -14.34
N GLY A 182 2.52 1.45 -13.19
CA GLY A 182 3.47 1.54 -12.09
C GLY A 182 4.70 2.36 -12.45
N LEU A 183 5.75 2.25 -11.61
CA LEU A 183 6.98 3.00 -11.82
C LEU A 183 7.73 2.48 -13.07
N PRO A 184 8.28 3.37 -13.91
CA PRO A 184 9.16 2.99 -15.01
C PRO A 184 10.48 2.38 -14.55
N SER A 185 11.21 1.76 -15.47
CA SER A 185 12.56 1.24 -15.21
C SER A 185 13.52 2.33 -14.70
N GLY A 186 14.41 1.98 -13.77
CA GLY A 186 15.38 2.91 -13.17
C GLY A 186 14.79 3.86 -12.12
N SER A 187 13.50 3.75 -11.81
CA SER A 187 12.83 4.67 -10.88
C SER A 187 13.40 4.62 -9.47
N ALA A 188 13.83 3.46 -8.96
CA ALA A 188 14.35 3.36 -7.60
C ALA A 188 15.60 4.23 -7.39
N ALA A 189 16.56 4.16 -8.32
CA ALA A 189 17.77 5.00 -8.29
C ALA A 189 17.43 6.48 -8.42
N ALA A 190 16.48 6.79 -9.30
CA ALA A 190 16.09 8.16 -9.58
C ALA A 190 15.30 8.79 -8.40
N VAL A 191 14.41 8.04 -7.74
CA VAL A 191 13.75 8.44 -6.49
C VAL A 191 14.79 8.69 -5.39
N ALA A 192 15.76 7.79 -5.21
CA ALA A 192 16.83 7.95 -4.23
C ALA A 192 17.65 9.23 -4.48
N SER A 193 17.96 9.54 -5.74
CA SER A 193 18.68 10.75 -6.12
C SER A 193 17.88 12.03 -5.81
N GLU A 194 16.59 12.06 -6.15
CA GLU A 194 15.75 13.24 -5.88
C GLU A 194 15.52 13.45 -4.38
N LEU A 195 15.36 12.38 -3.61
CA LEU A 195 15.29 12.46 -2.15
C LEU A 195 16.60 12.96 -1.54
N SER A 196 17.75 12.53 -2.08
CA SER A 196 19.04 13.05 -1.64
C SER A 196 19.16 14.55 -1.93
N ALA A 197 18.66 15.01 -3.08
CA ALA A 197 18.64 16.42 -3.46
C ALA A 197 17.67 17.27 -2.63
N GLN A 198 16.66 16.67 -2.00
CA GLN A 198 15.76 17.35 -1.06
C GLN A 198 16.48 17.82 0.21
N GLY A 199 17.67 17.27 0.51
CA GLY A 199 18.46 17.59 1.69
C GLY A 199 17.96 16.92 2.98
N SER A 200 18.47 17.37 4.12
CA SER A 200 18.10 16.83 5.45
C SER A 200 18.26 15.29 5.51
N ASN A 201 17.30 14.59 6.12
CA ASN A 201 17.34 13.14 6.28
C ASN A 201 16.70 12.36 5.12
N TRP A 202 16.22 13.02 4.07
CA TRP A 202 15.52 12.38 2.95
C TRP A 202 16.40 11.37 2.19
N GLY A 203 17.69 11.63 2.04
CA GLY A 203 18.63 10.68 1.43
C GLY A 203 18.79 9.37 2.21
N GLN A 204 18.51 9.36 3.53
CA GLN A 204 18.62 8.16 4.38
C GLN A 204 17.52 7.14 4.12
N LEU A 205 16.48 7.50 3.38
CA LEU A 205 15.43 6.58 2.96
C LEU A 205 15.94 5.55 1.94
N ALA A 206 17.01 5.85 1.21
CA ALA A 206 17.62 4.91 0.28
C ALA A 206 18.45 3.85 1.03
N GLN A 207 18.05 2.58 0.92
CA GLN A 207 18.89 1.45 1.31
C GLN A 207 19.82 1.11 0.15
N THR A 208 21.12 1.07 0.42
CA THR A 208 22.14 0.77 -0.59
C THR A 208 22.99 -0.43 -0.18
N SER A 209 23.54 -1.11 -1.18
CA SER A 209 24.54 -2.16 -1.01
C SER A 209 25.57 -2.06 -2.13
N ASN A 210 26.86 -2.06 -1.79
CA ASN A 210 27.97 -1.91 -2.73
C ASN A 210 27.80 -0.72 -3.71
N GLY A 211 27.32 0.42 -3.19
CA GLY A 211 27.11 1.64 -3.98
C GLY A 211 25.89 1.62 -4.91
N ARG A 212 25.05 0.57 -4.87
CA ARG A 212 23.80 0.48 -5.63
C ARG A 212 22.60 0.60 -4.71
N VAL A 213 21.54 1.24 -5.18
CA VAL A 213 20.24 1.26 -4.49
C VAL A 213 19.66 -0.14 -4.50
N LEU A 214 19.22 -0.64 -3.34
CA LEU A 214 18.41 -1.85 -3.23
C LEU A 214 16.92 -1.51 -3.28
N ARG A 215 16.55 -0.46 -2.55
CA ARG A 215 15.19 0.08 -2.43
C ARG A 215 15.22 1.44 -1.76
N VAL A 216 14.12 2.17 -1.88
CA VAL A 216 13.88 3.42 -1.17
C VAL A 216 12.69 3.23 -0.24
N LEU A 217 12.90 3.33 1.06
CA LEU A 217 11.84 3.20 2.05
C LEU A 217 10.92 4.43 2.02
N SER A 218 9.64 4.23 2.29
CA SER A 218 8.78 5.36 2.60
C SER A 218 9.18 6.00 3.93
N ALA A 219 8.81 7.26 4.10
CA ALA A 219 9.28 8.07 5.23
C ALA A 219 8.82 7.54 6.60
N HIS A 220 7.68 6.83 6.67
CA HIS A 220 7.15 6.33 7.93
C HIS A 220 8.05 5.25 8.57
N HIS A 221 8.80 4.48 7.77
CA HIS A 221 9.78 3.48 8.24
C HIS A 221 11.04 4.11 8.87
N LYS A 222 11.20 5.43 8.74
CA LYS A 222 12.29 6.23 9.31
C LYS A 222 11.78 7.47 10.03
N ALA A 223 10.52 7.46 10.50
CA ALA A 223 9.89 8.64 11.09
C ALA A 223 10.64 9.19 12.31
N ASP A 224 11.40 8.34 13.02
CA ASP A 224 12.31 8.73 14.11
C ASP A 224 13.40 9.72 13.66
N GLN A 225 13.81 9.67 12.40
CA GLN A 225 14.77 10.59 11.80
C GLN A 225 14.12 11.92 11.38
N PHE A 226 12.80 12.05 11.45
CA PHE A 226 12.07 13.25 11.03
C PHE A 226 11.23 13.83 12.16
N ALA A 227 11.63 13.59 13.42
CA ALA A 227 10.96 14.17 14.57
C ALA A 227 10.85 15.70 14.41
N GLY A 228 9.62 16.21 14.51
CA GLY A 228 9.31 17.63 14.38
C GLY A 228 9.24 18.19 12.95
N TYR A 229 9.47 17.37 11.92
CA TYR A 229 9.57 17.86 10.53
C TYR A 229 8.30 18.57 10.04
N LEU A 230 7.11 18.08 10.39
CA LEU A 230 5.82 18.68 10.04
C LEU A 230 5.26 19.65 11.09
N ASP A 231 5.95 19.88 12.22
CA ASP A 231 5.36 20.59 13.37
C ASP A 231 4.87 22.00 12.99
N GLY A 232 5.67 22.75 12.22
CA GLY A 232 5.28 24.09 11.76
C GLY A 232 4.02 24.09 10.90
N TYR A 233 3.85 23.11 10.01
CA TYR A 233 2.63 22.95 9.21
C TYR A 233 1.43 22.56 10.09
N LEU A 234 1.63 21.62 11.02
CA LEU A 234 0.59 21.14 11.92
C LEU A 234 0.12 22.24 12.88
N ASP A 235 1.03 23.09 13.38
CA ASP A 235 0.69 24.25 14.20
C ASP A 235 -0.21 25.23 13.44
N GLN A 236 0.12 25.52 12.18
CA GLN A 236 -0.70 26.39 11.33
C GLN A 236 -2.09 25.79 11.09
N VAL A 237 -2.17 24.48 10.84
CA VAL A 237 -3.46 23.77 10.64
C VAL A 237 -4.31 23.88 11.90
N TRP A 238 -3.75 23.57 13.07
CA TRP A 238 -4.48 23.62 14.34
C TRP A 238 -4.92 25.05 14.68
N GLN A 239 -4.07 26.04 14.41
CA GLN A 239 -4.39 27.46 14.62
C GLN A 239 -5.50 27.94 13.67
N LYS A 240 -5.46 27.56 12.39
CA LYS A 240 -6.53 27.92 11.43
C LYS A 240 -7.88 27.43 11.92
N TYR A 241 -7.95 26.16 12.30
CA TYR A 241 -9.22 25.53 12.68
C TYR A 241 -9.67 25.84 14.11
N SER A 242 -8.92 26.64 14.89
CA SER A 242 -9.45 27.20 16.14
C SER A 242 -10.44 28.34 15.89
N GLY A 243 -10.35 29.01 14.72
CA GLY A 243 -11.23 30.10 14.31
C GLY A 243 -12.10 29.78 13.09
N GLN A 244 -11.92 28.60 12.48
CA GLN A 244 -12.62 28.18 11.27
C GLN A 244 -13.07 26.71 11.38
N GLN A 245 -14.22 26.38 10.80
CA GLN A 245 -14.70 25.00 10.73
C GLN A 245 -13.97 24.23 9.63
N LEU A 246 -13.52 23.02 9.95
CA LEU A 246 -13.10 21.99 8.99
C LEU A 246 -14.30 21.09 8.68
N ARG A 247 -14.53 20.80 7.40
CA ARG A 247 -15.56 19.86 6.93
C ARG A 247 -14.89 18.60 6.40
N ILE A 248 -15.32 17.43 6.87
CA ILE A 248 -14.86 16.11 6.40
C ILE A 248 -16.04 15.33 5.82
N ASP A 249 -16.14 15.26 4.50
CA ASP A 249 -17.03 14.32 3.84
C ASP A 249 -16.48 12.90 4.00
N SER A 250 -17.28 12.03 4.63
CA SER A 250 -16.91 10.63 4.86
C SER A 250 -16.88 9.79 3.58
N GLN A 251 -17.44 10.32 2.48
CA GLN A 251 -17.74 9.63 1.22
C GLN A 251 -18.55 8.34 1.40
N ASN A 252 -19.15 8.18 2.59
CA ASN A 252 -20.10 7.14 2.90
C ASN A 252 -21.46 7.81 3.07
N PRO A 253 -22.41 7.59 2.14
CA PRO A 253 -23.73 8.23 2.20
C PRO A 253 -24.49 7.96 3.51
N GLY A 254 -24.24 6.84 4.19
CA GLY A 254 -24.86 6.50 5.46
C GLY A 254 -24.27 7.26 6.68
N LEU A 255 -23.09 7.85 6.55
CA LEU A 255 -22.44 8.65 7.60
C LEU A 255 -22.51 10.15 7.31
N GLY A 256 -22.51 10.53 6.04
CA GLY A 256 -22.59 11.92 5.61
C GLY A 256 -21.32 12.70 5.93
N VAL A 257 -21.48 13.94 6.40
CA VAL A 257 -20.37 14.87 6.56
C VAL A 257 -20.26 15.33 8.00
N PHE A 258 -19.03 15.38 8.49
CA PHE A 258 -18.68 15.84 9.82
C PHE A 258 -18.07 17.23 9.75
N THR A 259 -18.35 18.04 10.75
CA THR A 259 -17.73 19.36 10.87
C THR A 259 -17.06 19.54 12.22
N GLY A 260 -15.86 20.11 12.24
CA GLY A 260 -15.06 20.20 13.44
C GLY A 260 -14.29 21.51 13.58
N THR A 261 -13.98 21.84 14.82
CA THR A 261 -13.15 23.00 15.20
C THR A 261 -12.16 22.59 16.27
N VAL A 262 -11.04 23.30 16.34
CA VAL A 262 -10.02 23.09 17.37
C VAL A 262 -10.41 23.84 18.63
N SER A 263 -10.56 23.11 19.73
CA SER A 263 -10.77 23.67 21.06
C SER A 263 -9.97 22.86 22.09
N GLY A 264 -9.38 23.53 23.08
CA GLY A 264 -8.55 22.86 24.09
C GLY A 264 -7.38 22.05 23.51
N GLY A 265 -6.86 22.43 22.33
CA GLY A 265 -5.78 21.73 21.64
C GLY A 265 -6.20 20.50 20.82
N SER A 266 -7.49 20.16 20.78
CA SER A 266 -8.01 19.02 20.01
C SER A 266 -9.02 19.47 18.96
N LEU A 267 -8.91 18.90 17.75
CA LEU A 267 -9.91 19.04 16.70
C LEU A 267 -11.10 18.14 17.05
N THR A 268 -12.24 18.74 17.39
CA THR A 268 -13.44 18.02 17.81
C THR A 268 -14.55 18.24 16.79
N PHE A 269 -15.16 17.14 16.34
CA PHE A 269 -16.26 17.12 15.39
C PHE A 269 -17.62 17.17 16.10
N ASP A 270 -18.64 17.63 15.38
CA ASP A 270 -20.05 17.74 15.80
C ASP A 270 -20.67 16.43 16.31
N ASN A 271 -20.14 15.28 15.87
CA ASN A 271 -20.52 13.96 16.35
C ASN A 271 -19.77 13.51 17.63
N GLY A 272 -18.90 14.35 18.20
CA GLY A 272 -18.13 14.09 19.41
C GLY A 272 -16.77 13.41 19.18
N GLU A 273 -16.42 13.01 17.96
CA GLU A 273 -15.07 12.48 17.68
C GLU A 273 -14.03 13.58 17.85
N SER A 274 -12.90 13.24 18.49
CA SER A 274 -11.85 14.21 18.80
C SER A 274 -10.47 13.68 18.45
N PHE A 275 -9.62 14.58 17.96
CA PHE A 275 -8.28 14.29 17.47
C PHE A 275 -7.30 15.30 18.08
N THR A 276 -6.34 14.80 18.86
CA THR A 276 -5.21 15.61 19.30
C THR A 276 -4.34 15.99 18.10
N LYS A 277 -3.50 17.02 18.24
CA LYS A 277 -2.51 17.36 17.22
C LYS A 277 -1.58 16.15 16.97
N PRO A 278 -1.48 15.63 15.73
CA PRO A 278 -0.61 14.52 15.41
C PRO A 278 0.85 14.96 15.46
N THR A 279 1.74 13.97 15.50
CA THR A 279 3.18 14.14 15.23
C THR A 279 3.48 13.84 13.75
N THR A 280 4.71 14.09 13.31
CA THR A 280 5.17 13.67 11.98
C THR A 280 5.01 12.16 11.76
N ALA A 281 5.31 11.35 12.79
CA ALA A 281 5.17 9.89 12.70
C ALA A 281 3.71 9.44 12.54
N ASP A 282 2.79 10.08 13.26
CA ASP A 282 1.35 9.79 13.16
C ASP A 282 0.85 10.09 11.74
N VAL A 283 1.24 11.24 11.16
CA VAL A 283 0.84 11.62 9.79
C VAL A 283 1.31 10.60 8.76
N TRP A 284 2.60 10.23 8.75
CA TRP A 284 3.13 9.36 7.71
C TRP A 284 2.73 7.89 7.84
N SER A 285 2.56 7.41 9.08
CA SER A 285 2.11 6.05 9.33
C SER A 285 0.61 5.87 9.14
N CYS A 286 -0.17 6.95 9.32
CA CYS A 286 -1.63 6.94 9.30
C CYS A 286 -2.29 5.99 10.32
N ASP A 287 -1.53 5.44 11.30
CA ASP A 287 -1.97 4.33 12.14
C ASP A 287 -1.68 4.52 13.64
N SER A 288 -1.04 5.64 14.01
CA SER A 288 -0.59 5.92 15.36
C SER A 288 -1.15 7.24 15.90
N GLY A 289 -0.98 7.46 17.21
CA GLY A 289 -1.49 8.64 17.90
C GLY A 289 -2.99 8.88 17.64
N PRO A 290 -3.39 10.07 17.15
CA PRO A 290 -4.79 10.38 16.88
C PRO A 290 -5.38 9.59 15.70
N PHE A 291 -4.58 8.86 14.92
CA PHE A 291 -5.04 8.02 13.80
C PHE A 291 -5.08 6.52 14.14
N ALA A 292 -4.73 6.14 15.36
CA ALA A 292 -4.89 4.76 15.80
C ALA A 292 -6.36 4.34 15.83
N ILE A 293 -6.68 3.23 15.16
CA ILE A 293 -8.00 2.59 15.19
C ILE A 293 -7.98 1.51 16.25
N THR A 294 -8.54 1.81 17.41
CA THR A 294 -8.69 0.86 18.51
C THR A 294 -9.90 -0.05 18.32
N ALA A 295 -9.90 -1.19 19.02
CA ALA A 295 -11.10 -2.02 19.11
C ALA A 295 -12.27 -1.18 19.64
N GLY A 296 -13.44 -1.29 18.99
CA GLY A 296 -14.62 -0.49 19.33
C GLY A 296 -14.63 0.94 18.75
N ALA A 297 -13.63 1.36 17.96
CA ALA A 297 -13.68 2.65 17.27
C ALA A 297 -14.96 2.81 16.43
N SER A 298 -15.59 3.98 16.53
CA SER A 298 -16.83 4.29 15.84
C SER A 298 -16.66 4.24 14.32
N LEU A 299 -17.78 4.05 13.60
CA LEU A 299 -17.77 4.12 12.12
C LEU A 299 -17.36 5.52 11.64
N ALA A 300 -17.76 6.57 12.37
CA ALA A 300 -17.39 7.93 12.04
C ALA A 300 -15.87 8.16 12.19
N ARG A 301 -15.25 7.67 13.28
CA ARG A 301 -13.80 7.73 13.46
C ARG A 301 -13.05 7.07 12.31
N LYS A 302 -13.47 5.85 11.96
CA LYS A 302 -12.90 5.09 10.84
C LYS A 302 -13.07 5.79 9.50
N ALA A 303 -14.12 6.61 9.35
CA ALA A 303 -14.35 7.38 8.14
C ALA A 303 -13.59 8.72 8.11
N ILE A 304 -13.39 9.38 9.25
CA ILE A 304 -12.68 10.67 9.36
C ILE A 304 -11.17 10.50 9.20
N ILE A 305 -10.59 9.47 9.84
CA ILE A 305 -9.12 9.25 9.87
C ILE A 305 -8.49 9.25 8.47
N PRO A 306 -9.00 8.48 7.47
CA PRO A 306 -8.40 8.47 6.14
C PRO A 306 -8.32 9.86 5.50
N ARG A 307 -9.36 10.69 5.66
CA ARG A 307 -9.43 12.03 5.05
C ARG A 307 -8.45 12.99 5.69
N LEU A 308 -8.38 12.99 7.03
CA LEU A 308 -7.40 13.80 7.75
C LEU A 308 -5.97 13.38 7.39
N ALA A 309 -5.69 12.08 7.40
CA ALA A 309 -4.38 11.53 7.12
C ALA A 309 -3.92 11.83 5.68
N ALA A 310 -4.81 11.67 4.69
CA ALA A 310 -4.51 12.00 3.30
C ALA A 310 -4.25 13.49 3.10
N ALA A 311 -5.10 14.36 3.64
CA ALA A 311 -4.94 15.80 3.54
C ALA A 311 -3.66 16.30 4.22
N LEU A 312 -3.25 15.68 5.33
CA LEU A 312 -1.99 16.00 6.02
C LEU A 312 -0.75 15.50 5.26
N ASN A 313 -0.79 14.29 4.69
CA ASN A 313 0.30 13.78 3.84
C ASN A 313 0.51 14.66 2.60
N ARG A 314 -0.59 15.08 1.97
CA ARG A 314 -0.61 15.97 0.80
C ARG A 314 -0.46 17.44 1.16
N THR A 315 -0.46 17.78 2.45
CA THR A 315 -0.36 19.13 3.00
C THR A 315 -1.42 20.13 2.50
N THR A 316 -2.66 19.68 2.33
CA THR A 316 -3.75 20.48 1.74
C THR A 316 -4.70 21.13 2.74
N LEU A 317 -4.72 20.72 4.01
CA LEU A 317 -5.62 21.28 5.04
C LEU A 317 -5.52 22.81 5.20
N LEU A 318 -4.33 23.41 5.03
CA LEU A 318 -4.21 24.87 5.04
C LEU A 318 -4.90 25.55 3.87
N ALA A 319 -4.90 24.93 2.69
CA ALA A 319 -5.50 25.49 1.48
C ALA A 319 -7.00 25.20 1.38
N ASN A 320 -7.44 24.02 1.82
CA ASN A 320 -8.81 23.55 1.63
C ASN A 320 -9.44 23.10 2.96
N ALA A 321 -10.54 23.74 3.34
CA ALA A 321 -11.31 23.44 4.55
C ALA A 321 -12.45 22.42 4.34
N ASN A 322 -12.59 21.86 3.14
CA ASN A 322 -13.56 20.81 2.82
C ASN A 322 -12.78 19.61 2.32
N GLN A 323 -12.74 18.51 3.05
CA GLN A 323 -11.94 17.34 2.69
C GLN A 323 -12.80 16.11 2.47
N PRO A 324 -12.53 15.29 1.43
CA PRO A 324 -11.59 15.57 0.35
C PRO A 324 -12.19 16.48 -0.74
N ASP A 325 -13.43 16.95 -0.58
CA ASP A 325 -14.16 17.70 -1.61
C ASP A 325 -13.41 18.95 -2.10
N GLY A 326 -13.36 19.13 -3.42
CA GLY A 326 -12.73 20.31 -4.03
C GLY A 326 -11.21 20.34 -3.91
N GLU A 327 -10.58 19.25 -3.46
CA GLU A 327 -9.14 19.08 -3.61
C GLU A 327 -8.72 19.14 -5.09
N ASP A 328 -7.67 19.89 -5.35
CA ASP A 328 -7.03 19.97 -6.67
C ASP A 328 -5.69 19.22 -6.58
N PRO A 329 -5.51 18.10 -7.31
CA PRO A 329 -4.26 17.35 -7.33
C PRO A 329 -3.03 18.21 -7.66
N ALA A 330 -3.19 19.31 -8.41
CA ALA A 330 -2.08 20.23 -8.68
C ALA A 330 -1.61 21.01 -7.44
N GLN A 331 -2.40 21.06 -6.38
CA GLN A 331 -2.07 21.66 -5.07
C GLN A 331 -1.46 20.67 -4.08
N PHE A 332 -1.44 19.37 -4.40
CA PHE A 332 -0.82 18.38 -3.53
C PHE A 332 0.68 18.65 -3.39
N TYR A 333 1.19 18.50 -2.18
CA TYR A 333 2.61 18.61 -1.84
C TYR A 333 3.25 19.96 -2.17
N ARG A 334 2.46 21.05 -2.18
CA ARG A 334 2.95 22.42 -2.43
C ARG A 334 3.53 23.10 -1.20
N ASN A 335 3.25 22.61 0.01
CA ASN A 335 3.93 23.11 1.19
C ASN A 335 5.42 22.71 1.16
N ALA A 336 6.30 23.61 1.61
CA ALA A 336 7.73 23.35 1.68
C ALA A 336 8.06 22.15 2.58
N GLN A 337 7.29 21.95 3.66
CA GLN A 337 7.38 20.79 4.53
C GLN A 337 6.20 19.86 4.21
N THR A 338 6.46 18.83 3.41
CA THR A 338 5.44 17.84 3.00
C THR A 338 6.02 16.43 2.92
N ASN A 339 5.19 15.42 2.63
CA ASN A 339 5.67 14.06 2.36
C ASN A 339 6.39 14.02 0.99
N HIS A 340 7.68 14.37 0.98
CA HIS A 340 8.47 14.40 -0.25
C HIS A 340 8.70 13.03 -0.87
N TYR A 341 8.69 11.95 -0.09
CA TYR A 341 8.68 10.59 -0.63
C TYR A 341 7.46 10.40 -1.55
N ALA A 342 6.26 10.66 -1.04
CA ALA A 342 5.05 10.53 -1.85
C ALA A 342 5.04 11.47 -3.05
N ARG A 343 5.41 12.75 -2.87
CA ARG A 343 5.54 13.72 -3.96
C ARG A 343 6.40 13.21 -5.11
N ILE A 344 7.59 12.67 -4.79
CA ILE A 344 8.57 12.21 -5.78
C ILE A 344 8.10 10.91 -6.46
N VAL A 345 7.50 9.99 -5.70
CA VAL A 345 6.94 8.75 -6.26
C VAL A 345 5.83 9.07 -7.27
N HIS A 346 4.86 9.91 -6.91
CA HIS A 346 3.80 10.32 -7.83
C HIS A 346 4.34 11.00 -9.08
N SER A 347 5.32 11.91 -8.95
CA SER A 347 5.88 12.61 -10.13
C SER A 347 6.58 11.69 -11.13
N ARG A 348 6.89 10.45 -10.75
CA ARG A 348 7.51 9.44 -11.62
C ARG A 348 6.54 8.40 -12.15
N LEU A 349 5.31 8.37 -11.64
CA LEU A 349 4.26 7.48 -12.13
C LEU A 349 3.67 8.07 -13.41
N PRO A 350 3.65 7.34 -14.55
CA PRO A 350 3.20 7.88 -15.84
C PRO A 350 1.77 8.45 -15.83
N ASP A 351 0.94 7.92 -14.94
CA ASP A 351 -0.45 8.31 -14.75
C ASP A 351 -0.71 8.93 -13.37
N ASN A 352 0.34 9.23 -12.60
CA ASN A 352 0.31 9.72 -11.22
C ASN A 352 -0.42 8.79 -10.21
N ARG A 353 -0.71 7.53 -10.56
CA ARG A 353 -1.45 6.59 -9.70
C ARG A 353 -0.55 5.56 -9.04
N GLY A 354 -0.57 5.51 -7.71
CA GLY A 354 0.16 4.53 -6.91
C GLY A 354 0.12 4.88 -5.42
N TYR A 355 -0.09 3.88 -4.57
CA TYR A 355 -0.11 4.04 -3.12
C TYR A 355 1.27 4.43 -2.57
N ALA A 356 1.52 5.71 -2.29
CA ALA A 356 2.75 6.16 -1.66
C ALA A 356 2.64 6.35 -0.13
N PHE A 357 1.42 6.29 0.40
CA PHE A 357 1.09 6.24 1.83
C PHE A 357 -0.27 5.50 2.04
N PRO A 358 -0.62 5.05 3.26
CA PRO A 358 -1.73 4.12 3.48
C PRO A 358 -3.13 4.54 2.99
N TYR A 359 -3.41 5.85 2.92
CA TYR A 359 -4.72 6.40 2.55
C TYR A 359 -4.68 7.23 1.27
N ASP A 360 -3.80 6.85 0.33
CA ASP A 360 -3.67 7.53 -0.98
C ASP A 360 -4.88 7.32 -1.90
N ASP A 361 -5.76 6.38 -1.54
CA ASP A 361 -7.05 6.12 -2.17
C ASP A 361 -8.12 7.16 -1.86
N VAL A 362 -7.93 7.99 -0.85
CA VAL A 362 -8.80 9.15 -0.62
C VAL A 362 -8.64 10.11 -1.78
N THR A 363 -9.73 10.40 -2.49
CA THR A 363 -9.70 11.27 -3.67
C THR A 363 -10.95 12.17 -3.74
N PRO A 364 -10.82 13.43 -4.23
CA PRO A 364 -11.96 14.27 -4.64
C PRO A 364 -12.67 13.77 -5.92
N GLY A 365 -12.09 12.81 -6.64
CA GLY A 365 -12.55 12.39 -7.96
C GLY A 365 -11.96 11.04 -8.39
N PRO A 366 -11.13 10.97 -9.44
CA PRO A 366 -10.59 9.69 -9.93
C PRO A 366 -9.58 9.08 -8.94
N ASP A 367 -9.41 7.75 -9.02
CA ASP A 367 -8.47 7.00 -8.19
C ASP A 367 -7.01 7.48 -8.36
N PHE A 368 -6.31 7.69 -7.23
CA PHE A 368 -4.86 7.97 -7.17
C PHE A 368 -4.04 6.80 -6.63
N SER A 369 -4.69 5.74 -6.16
CA SER A 369 -4.02 4.64 -5.46
C SER A 369 -3.34 3.64 -6.39
N GLY A 370 -3.70 3.62 -7.68
CA GLY A 370 -3.09 2.70 -8.65
C GLY A 370 -3.58 1.27 -8.43
N SER A 371 -4.90 1.09 -8.41
CA SER A 371 -5.54 -0.21 -8.28
C SER A 371 -6.34 -0.62 -9.52
N VAL A 372 -6.58 -1.93 -9.66
CA VAL A 372 -7.49 -2.52 -10.64
C VAL A 372 -8.47 -3.45 -9.93
N PHE A 373 -9.73 -3.42 -10.33
CA PHE A 373 -10.74 -4.32 -9.78
C PHE A 373 -11.88 -4.59 -10.76
N ALA A 374 -12.46 -5.78 -10.64
CA ALA A 374 -13.62 -6.22 -11.40
C ALA A 374 -14.35 -7.38 -10.70
N GLY A 375 -15.66 -7.49 -10.94
CA GLY A 375 -16.49 -8.64 -10.53
C GLY A 375 -16.42 -9.83 -11.49
N ASP A 376 -15.92 -9.62 -12.72
CA ASP A 376 -15.78 -10.64 -13.77
C ASP A 376 -14.32 -10.80 -14.25
N PRO A 377 -13.35 -10.98 -13.33
CA PRO A 377 -11.93 -11.03 -13.68
C PRO A 377 -11.60 -12.25 -14.53
N GLU A 378 -10.81 -12.05 -15.59
CA GLU A 378 -10.33 -13.14 -16.46
C GLU A 378 -8.81 -13.31 -16.30
N VAL A 379 -8.04 -12.26 -16.62
CA VAL A 379 -6.58 -12.27 -16.54
C VAL A 379 -6.07 -11.08 -15.76
N LEU A 380 -5.35 -11.34 -14.67
CA LEU A 380 -4.48 -10.35 -14.03
C LEU A 380 -3.08 -10.54 -14.58
N THR A 381 -2.58 -9.55 -15.31
CA THR A 381 -1.20 -9.50 -15.76
C THR A 381 -0.36 -8.73 -14.75
N VAL A 382 0.77 -9.29 -14.34
CA VAL A 382 1.79 -8.63 -13.53
C VAL A 382 3.10 -8.62 -14.31
N THR A 383 3.59 -7.42 -14.62
CA THR A 383 4.81 -7.20 -15.37
C THR A 383 5.91 -6.76 -14.41
N VAL A 384 7.07 -7.41 -14.46
CA VAL A 384 8.31 -6.90 -13.85
C VAL A 384 9.10 -6.12 -14.89
N ASN A 385 9.53 -4.91 -14.57
CA ASN A 385 10.37 -4.07 -15.43
C ASN A 385 11.81 -4.02 -14.90
N ALA A 386 12.73 -3.50 -15.72
CA ALA A 386 14.13 -3.37 -15.33
C ALA A 386 14.27 -2.47 -14.11
N PHE A 387 15.18 -2.82 -13.19
CA PHE A 387 15.37 -2.11 -11.93
C PHE A 387 15.83 -0.66 -12.12
#